data_AF-A0A8D9E676-F1
#
_entry.id   AF-A0A8D9E676-F1
#
_cell.length_a   1.000
_cell.length_b   1.000
_cell.length_c   1.000
_cell.angle_alpha   90.00
_cell.angle_beta   90.00
_cell.angle_gamma   90.00
#
_symmetry.space_group_name_H-M   'P 1'
#
loop_
_entity.id
_entity.type
_entity.pdbx_description
1 polymer ?
#
loop_
_entity_poly.entity_id
_entity_poly.type
_entity_poly.pdbx_seq_one_letter_code
_entity_poly.pdbx_strand_id
1 'polypeptide(L)'
;GGNGSYIGSKYLVQEGISCINLPGTIDNDVVCTDYSIGYFTALETIVESIDRIRDTAFSHQSIFIIEVMGRKCGDLTIASAIAGKCEFLIIPGIKFNIDNLINEIKNKISKGINNAIIIITENICNIKKFSEYIKKKINKNIALFPGLKPYN
;
A
#
# COMPACT_ATOMS: atom_id res chain seq x y z
N GLY A 1 -4.72 -7.54 -19.79
CA GLY A 1 -5.54 -6.93 -18.73
C GLY A 1 -5.49 -7.78 -17.48
N GLY A 2 -6.42 -7.60 -16.55
CA GLY A 2 -6.50 -8.36 -15.30
C GLY A 2 -7.50 -9.52 -15.35
N ASN A 3 -7.83 -10.05 -14.17
CA ASN A 3 -8.70 -11.21 -13.98
C ASN A 3 -10.06 -11.12 -14.71
N GLY A 4 -10.69 -9.95 -14.71
CA GLY A 4 -11.95 -9.72 -15.43
C GLY A 4 -11.83 -9.90 -16.94
N SER A 5 -10.73 -9.43 -17.55
CA SER A 5 -10.47 -9.61 -18.98
C SER A 5 -10.28 -11.09 -19.33
N TYR A 6 -9.66 -11.86 -18.43
CA TYR A 6 -9.38 -13.28 -18.65
C TYR A 6 -10.68 -14.10 -18.65
N ILE A 7 -11.63 -13.77 -17.76
CA ILE A 7 -12.97 -14.36 -17.77
C ILE A 7 -13.67 -14.10 -19.11
N GLY A 8 -13.62 -12.87 -19.62
CA GLY A 8 -14.15 -12.54 -20.94
C GLY A 8 -13.52 -13.36 -22.07
N SER A 9 -12.19 -13.49 -22.06
CA SER A 9 -11.46 -14.29 -23.05
C SER A 9 -11.86 -15.77 -23.03
N LYS A 10 -12.17 -16.32 -21.85
CA LYS A 10 -12.60 -17.71 -21.70
C LYS A 10 -13.92 -17.97 -22.43
N TYR A 11 -14.87 -17.05 -22.34
CA TYR A 11 -16.14 -17.16 -23.08
C TYR A 11 -15.93 -17.08 -24.59
N LEU A 12 -15.04 -16.22 -25.07
CA LEU A 12 -14.71 -16.15 -26.51
C LEU A 12 -14.10 -17.46 -27.03
N VAL A 13 -13.22 -18.08 -26.25
CA VAL A 13 -12.63 -19.39 -26.60
C VAL A 13 -13.71 -20.48 -26.67
N GLN A 14 -14.73 -20.44 -25.79
CA GLN A 14 -15.86 -21.37 -25.85
C GLN A 14 -16.70 -21.21 -27.14
N GLU A 15 -16.74 -20.01 -27.70
CA GLU A 15 -17.37 -19.72 -28.99
C GLU A 15 -16.43 -19.95 -30.20
N GLY A 16 -15.29 -20.60 -29.99
CA GLY A 16 -14.33 -20.96 -31.06
C GLY A 16 -13.36 -19.85 -31.45
N ILE A 17 -13.30 -18.73 -30.71
CA ILE A 17 -12.37 -17.62 -30.98
C ILE A 17 -11.11 -17.79 -30.13
N SER A 18 -9.98 -18.07 -30.78
CA SER A 18 -8.69 -18.20 -30.09
C SER A 18 -8.25 -16.86 -29.47
N CYS A 19 -7.91 -16.88 -28.18
CA CYS A 19 -7.52 -15.71 -27.41
C CYS A 19 -6.18 -15.93 -26.70
N ILE A 20 -5.34 -14.88 -26.63
CA ILE A 20 -4.11 -14.85 -25.84
C ILE A 20 -4.23 -13.74 -24.80
N ASN A 21 -3.86 -14.05 -23.56
CA ASN A 21 -3.96 -13.13 -22.43
C ASN A 21 -2.57 -12.66 -21.99
N LEU A 22 -2.40 -11.35 -21.84
CA LEU A 22 -1.21 -10.75 -21.23
C LEU A 22 -1.57 -10.13 -19.87
N PRO A 23 -0.82 -10.43 -18.79
CA PRO A 23 -1.11 -9.95 -17.45
C PRO A 23 -0.80 -8.46 -17.36
N GLY A 24 -1.84 -7.63 -17.33
CA GLY A 24 -1.71 -6.17 -17.27
C GLY A 24 -2.56 -5.61 -16.14
N THR A 25 -1.92 -5.37 -15.00
CA THR A 25 -2.48 -4.85 -13.76
C THR A 25 -1.33 -4.36 -12.87
N ILE A 26 -1.60 -3.41 -11.98
CA ILE A 26 -0.61 -2.94 -10.99
C ILE A 26 -0.66 -3.75 -9.69
N ASP A 27 -1.75 -4.47 -9.44
CA ASP A 27 -2.00 -5.19 -8.17
C ASP A 27 -1.16 -6.47 -8.03
N ASN A 28 -0.53 -6.93 -9.11
CA ASN A 28 0.20 -8.20 -9.19
C ASN A 28 -0.62 -9.44 -8.78
N ASP A 29 -1.92 -9.45 -9.08
CA ASP A 29 -2.89 -10.45 -8.62
C ASP A 29 -3.26 -11.49 -9.69
N VAL A 30 -2.43 -11.65 -10.73
CA VAL A 30 -2.68 -12.60 -11.83
C VAL A 30 -1.92 -13.89 -11.57
N VAL A 31 -2.65 -15.01 -11.57
CA VAL A 31 -2.08 -16.35 -11.36
C VAL A 31 -1.19 -16.75 -12.55
N CYS A 32 -0.16 -17.58 -12.29
CA CYS A 32 0.79 -18.11 -13.27
C CYS A 32 1.77 -17.10 -13.88
N THR A 33 1.94 -15.93 -13.26
CA THR A 33 3.06 -15.01 -13.53
C THR A 33 3.60 -14.48 -12.22
N ASP A 34 4.92 -14.31 -12.12
CA ASP A 34 5.54 -13.68 -10.94
C ASP A 34 5.24 -12.17 -10.91
N TYR A 35 5.18 -11.55 -12.10
CA TYR A 35 4.95 -10.12 -12.26
C TYR A 35 3.94 -9.80 -13.37
N SER A 36 3.09 -8.82 -13.13
CA SER A 36 2.20 -8.24 -14.14
C SER A 36 2.76 -6.95 -14.73
N ILE A 37 2.40 -6.68 -15.99
CA ILE A 37 2.74 -5.44 -16.68
C ILE A 37 2.09 -4.27 -15.92
N GLY A 38 2.92 -3.31 -15.50
CA GLY A 38 2.53 -2.13 -14.73
C GLY A 38 2.95 -2.18 -13.26
N TYR A 39 3.25 -3.37 -12.70
CA TYR A 39 3.65 -3.52 -11.29
C TYR A 39 4.88 -2.68 -10.93
N PHE A 40 5.99 -2.81 -11.67
CA PHE A 40 7.23 -2.08 -11.37
C PHE A 40 7.10 -0.57 -11.55
N THR A 41 6.31 -0.11 -12.53
CA THR A 41 6.04 1.33 -12.72
C THR A 41 5.25 1.90 -11.54
N ALA A 42 4.25 1.17 -11.05
CA ALA A 42 3.51 1.56 -9.86
C ALA A 42 4.39 1.56 -8.61
N LEU A 43 5.25 0.53 -8.45
CA LEU A 43 6.20 0.45 -7.34
C LEU A 43 7.11 1.67 -7.30
N GLU A 44 7.74 2.02 -8.43
CA GLU A 44 8.62 3.19 -8.52
C GLU A 44 7.90 4.48 -8.13
N THR A 45 6.65 4.64 -8.58
CA THR A 45 5.84 5.83 -8.27
C THR A 45 5.55 5.97 -6.77
N ILE A 46 5.28 4.84 -6.08
CA ILE A 46 5.05 4.84 -4.64
C ILE A 46 6.36 5.13 -3.89
N VAL A 47 7.48 4.52 -4.31
CA VAL A 47 8.79 4.73 -3.68
C VAL A 47 9.21 6.20 -3.80
N GLU A 48 9.07 6.81 -4.98
CA GLU A 48 9.34 8.23 -5.17
C GLU A 48 8.45 9.10 -4.26
N SER A 49 7.18 8.72 -4.10
CA SER A 49 6.26 9.42 -3.19
C SER A 49 6.67 9.29 -1.73
N ILE A 50 7.13 8.11 -1.31
CA ILE A 50 7.66 7.86 0.05
C ILE A 50 8.90 8.73 0.30
N ASP A 51 9.83 8.80 -0.66
CA ASP A 51 11.05 9.60 -0.53
C ASP A 51 10.74 11.09 -0.37
N ARG A 52 9.84 11.62 -1.21
CA ARG A 52 9.37 13.01 -1.09
C ARG A 52 8.72 13.29 0.27
N ILE A 53 7.90 12.35 0.77
CA ILE A 53 7.30 12.46 2.10
C ILE A 53 8.38 12.47 3.17
N ARG A 54 9.38 11.60 3.07
CA ARG A 54 10.46 11.49 4.06
C ARG A 54 11.28 12.77 4.16
N ASP A 55 11.56 13.43 3.03
CA ASP A 55 12.25 14.73 3.02
C ASP A 55 11.45 15.80 3.79
N THR A 56 10.12 15.79 3.67
CA THR A 56 9.24 16.68 4.46
C THR A 56 9.06 16.21 5.91
N ALA A 57 9.21 14.92 6.20
CA ALA A 57 9.01 14.35 7.53
C ALA A 57 10.03 14.84 8.55
N PHE A 58 11.26 15.15 8.11
CA PHE A 58 12.32 15.67 8.97
C PHE A 58 12.00 17.05 9.54
N SER A 59 11.20 17.88 8.86
CA SER A 59 10.92 19.25 9.32
C SER A 59 9.84 19.36 10.40
N HIS A 60 8.88 18.42 10.44
CA HIS A 60 7.70 18.53 11.31
C HIS A 60 7.46 17.34 12.26
N GLN A 61 8.41 16.39 12.40
CA GLN A 61 8.33 15.27 13.37
C GLN A 61 6.97 14.53 13.34
N SER A 62 6.45 14.28 12.14
CA SER A 62 5.09 13.77 11.92
C SER A 62 5.08 12.27 11.62
N ILE A 63 3.95 11.63 11.90
CA ILE A 63 3.67 10.26 11.45
C ILE A 63 2.89 10.36 10.13
N PHE A 64 3.30 9.59 9.14
CA PHE A 64 2.70 9.57 7.82
C PHE A 64 2.00 8.26 7.60
N ILE A 65 0.79 8.30 7.06
CA ILE A 65 0.06 7.10 6.66
C ILE A 65 -0.15 7.15 5.15
N ILE A 66 0.36 6.14 4.46
CA ILE A 66 0.32 6.03 3.00
C ILE A 66 -0.56 4.85 2.62
N GLU A 67 -1.67 5.13 1.94
CA GLU A 67 -2.56 4.10 1.41
C GLU A 67 -2.19 3.75 -0.04
N VAL A 68 -1.99 2.45 -0.31
CA VAL A 68 -1.49 1.91 -1.58
C VAL A 68 -2.50 0.94 -2.19
N MET A 69 -2.57 0.89 -3.52
CA MET A 69 -3.41 -0.08 -4.25
C MET A 69 -2.96 -1.54 -4.01
N GLY A 70 -3.76 -2.49 -4.46
CA GLY A 70 -3.49 -3.92 -4.28
C GLY A 70 -4.68 -4.72 -3.80
N ARG A 71 -5.72 -4.07 -3.24
CA ARG A 71 -6.99 -4.66 -2.78
C ARG A 71 -6.85 -5.93 -1.91
N LYS A 72 -6.68 -7.10 -2.54
CA LYS A 72 -6.50 -8.41 -1.89
C LYS A 72 -5.05 -8.90 -1.88
N CYS A 73 -4.18 -8.25 -2.64
CA CYS A 73 -2.76 -8.54 -2.79
C CYS A 73 -1.92 -7.48 -2.05
N GLY A 74 -0.95 -7.95 -1.26
CA GLY A 74 -0.06 -7.09 -0.48
C GLY A 74 1.24 -6.73 -1.21
N ASP A 75 1.53 -7.32 -2.38
CA ASP A 75 2.84 -7.29 -3.04
C ASP A 75 3.38 -5.87 -3.24
N LEU A 76 2.53 -4.97 -3.73
CA LEU A 76 2.90 -3.58 -3.97
C LEU A 76 3.20 -2.85 -2.65
N THR A 77 2.44 -3.14 -1.60
CA THR A 77 2.64 -2.57 -0.26
C THR A 77 3.92 -3.10 0.38
N ILE A 78 4.19 -4.41 0.29
CA ILE A 78 5.40 -5.03 0.84
C ILE A 78 6.65 -4.49 0.13
N ALA A 79 6.66 -4.52 -1.19
CA ALA A 79 7.81 -4.05 -1.98
C ALA A 79 8.08 -2.57 -1.74
N SER A 80 7.02 -1.74 -1.72
CA SER A 80 7.15 -0.31 -1.42
C SER A 80 7.63 -0.05 0.00
N ALA A 81 7.17 -0.84 0.99
CA ALA A 81 7.63 -0.72 2.37
C ALA A 81 9.13 -0.97 2.50
N ILE A 82 9.63 -2.01 1.82
CA ILE A 82 11.03 -2.39 1.85
C ILE A 82 11.89 -1.35 1.13
N ALA A 83 11.51 -1.00 -0.11
CA ALA A 83 12.25 -0.04 -0.93
C ALA A 83 12.26 1.36 -0.31
N GLY A 84 11.10 1.84 0.16
CA GLY A 84 10.93 3.15 0.80
C GLY A 84 11.29 3.18 2.30
N LYS A 85 11.79 2.07 2.85
CA LYS A 85 12.20 1.93 4.27
C LYS A 85 11.11 2.32 5.28
N CYS A 86 9.85 1.94 5.02
CA CYS A 86 8.74 2.25 5.92
C CYS A 86 8.87 1.53 7.26
N GLU A 87 8.50 2.22 8.34
CA GLU A 87 8.64 1.71 9.70
C GLU A 87 7.59 0.66 10.06
N PHE A 88 6.41 0.73 9.42
CA PHE A 88 5.28 -0.16 9.64
C PHE A 88 4.57 -0.43 8.31
N LEU A 89 4.13 -1.68 8.12
CA LEU A 89 3.33 -2.08 6.98
C LEU A 89 2.08 -2.86 7.44
N ILE A 90 0.97 -2.68 6.74
CA ILE A 90 -0.29 -3.38 7.00
C ILE A 90 -0.80 -3.93 5.67
N ILE A 91 -0.95 -5.25 5.57
CA ILE A 91 -1.29 -5.95 4.32
C ILE A 91 -2.48 -6.90 4.49
N PRO A 92 -3.17 -7.26 3.39
CA PRO A 92 -4.28 -8.21 3.44
C PRO A 92 -3.80 -9.58 3.94
N GLY A 93 -4.69 -10.30 4.64
CA GLY A 93 -4.40 -11.65 5.14
C GLY A 93 -3.61 -11.71 6.44
N ILE A 94 -2.89 -10.66 6.83
CA ILE A 94 -2.19 -10.59 8.12
C ILE A 94 -3.04 -9.79 9.11
N LYS A 95 -3.49 -10.47 10.18
CA LYS A 95 -4.18 -9.80 11.28
C LYS A 95 -3.20 -8.88 12.01
N PHE A 96 -3.59 -7.63 12.21
CA PHE A 96 -2.83 -6.69 13.04
C PHE A 96 -3.68 -6.21 14.22
N ASN A 97 -3.02 -5.89 15.33
CA ASN A 97 -3.63 -5.27 16.49
C ASN A 97 -3.20 -3.80 16.56
N ILE A 98 -4.17 -2.89 16.53
CA ILE A 98 -3.91 -1.45 16.54
C ILE A 98 -3.26 -0.96 17.84
N ASP A 99 -3.57 -1.56 18.99
CA ASP A 99 -2.95 -1.21 20.26
C ASP A 99 -1.48 -1.62 20.29
N ASN A 100 -1.14 -2.78 19.71
CA ASN A 100 0.26 -3.18 19.56
C ASN A 100 1.03 -2.20 18.66
N LEU A 101 0.45 -1.82 17.52
CA LEU A 101 1.04 -0.82 16.63
C LEU A 101 1.28 0.51 17.36
N ILE A 102 0.30 0.99 18.13
CA ILE A 102 0.45 2.21 18.93
C ILE A 102 1.58 2.10 19.94
N ASN A 103 1.68 0.95 20.64
CA ASN A 103 2.74 0.72 21.61
C ASN A 103 4.11 0.70 20.94
N GLU A 104 4.25 0.08 19.77
CA GLU A 104 5.50 0.10 19.00
C GLU A 104 5.87 1.50 18.53
N ILE A 105 4.90 2.30 18.04
CA ILE A 105 5.14 3.69 17.67
C ILE A 105 5.61 4.49 18.88
N LYS A 106 4.96 4.36 20.04
CA LYS A 106 5.36 5.02 21.29
C LYS A 106 6.78 4.62 21.72
N ASN A 107 7.13 3.35 21.57
CA ASN A 107 8.47 2.84 21.87
C ASN A 107 9.53 3.38 20.90
N LYS A 108 9.20 3.61 19.63
CA LYS A 108 10.12 4.28 18.69
C LYS A 108 10.31 5.75 19.05
N ILE A 109 9.23 6.44 19.41
CA ILE A 109 9.26 7.84 19.85
C ILE A 109 10.13 8.00 21.11
N SER A 110 10.01 7.12 22.09
CA SER A 110 10.84 7.18 23.31
C SER A 110 12.34 6.95 23.04
N LYS A 111 12.68 6.29 21.93
CA LYS A 111 14.07 6.12 21.43
C LYS A 111 14.56 7.30 20.57
N GLY A 112 13.78 8.37 20.46
CA GLY A 112 14.13 9.56 19.68
C GLY A 112 13.73 9.50 18.20
N ILE A 113 13.12 8.41 17.74
CA ILE A 113 12.61 8.29 16.37
C ILE A 113 11.25 8.99 16.30
N ASN A 114 11.28 10.25 15.89
CA ASN A 114 10.14 11.15 15.97
C ASN A 114 9.28 11.20 14.71
N ASN A 115 9.74 10.62 13.60
CA ASN A 115 9.00 10.44 12.37
C ASN A 115 8.81 8.95 12.08
N ALA A 116 7.71 8.60 11.42
CA ALA A 116 7.45 7.23 10.99
C ALA A 116 6.49 7.24 9.81
N ILE A 117 6.66 6.27 8.93
CA ILE A 117 5.80 6.00 7.79
C ILE A 117 5.11 4.66 8.04
N ILE A 118 3.78 4.70 7.99
CA ILE A 118 2.90 3.54 8.05
C ILE A 118 2.31 3.38 6.65
N ILE A 119 2.67 2.30 5.97
CA ILE A 119 2.11 1.98 4.65
C ILE A 119 1.04 0.90 4.79
N ILE A 120 -0.09 1.08 4.10
CA ILE A 120 -1.26 0.20 4.23
C ILE A 120 -1.87 -0.08 2.86
N THR A 121 -2.21 -1.33 2.60
CA THR A 121 -2.99 -1.67 1.41
C THR A 121 -4.42 -1.16 1.55
N GLU A 122 -4.98 -0.64 0.46
CA GLU A 122 -6.35 -0.15 0.40
C GLU A 122 -7.37 -1.21 0.84
N ASN A 123 -8.55 -0.76 1.26
CA ASN A 123 -9.67 -1.61 1.69
C ASN A 123 -9.44 -2.46 2.95
N ILE A 124 -8.30 -2.31 3.65
CA ILE A 124 -8.09 -2.95 4.96
C ILE A 124 -8.90 -2.25 6.06
N CYS A 125 -8.90 -0.92 6.09
CA CYS A 125 -9.61 -0.15 7.11
C CYS A 125 -10.02 1.24 6.60
N ASN A 126 -10.88 1.95 7.34
CA ASN A 126 -11.16 3.36 7.04
C ASN A 126 -9.97 4.22 7.50
N ILE A 127 -9.18 4.69 6.54
CA ILE A 127 -7.94 5.43 6.78
C ILE A 127 -8.11 6.70 7.63
N LYS A 128 -9.26 7.38 7.49
CA LYS A 128 -9.56 8.60 8.26
C LYS A 128 -9.80 8.27 9.73
N LYS A 129 -10.66 7.28 10.01
CA LYS A 129 -10.91 6.81 11.39
C LYS A 129 -9.63 6.25 12.03
N PHE A 130 -8.83 5.53 11.24
CA PHE A 130 -7.55 4.97 11.69
C PHE A 130 -6.57 6.08 12.10
N SER A 131 -6.39 7.09 11.24
CA SER A 131 -5.56 8.26 11.53
C SER A 131 -6.03 9.02 12.78
N GLU A 132 -7.32 9.30 12.90
CA GLU A 132 -7.88 9.97 14.08
C GLU A 132 -7.63 9.17 15.37
N TYR A 133 -7.75 7.85 15.30
CA TYR A 133 -7.51 6.97 16.44
C TYR A 133 -6.05 7.02 16.90
N ILE A 134 -5.10 6.90 15.97
CA ILE A 134 -3.67 7.00 16.29
C ILE A 134 -3.34 8.40 16.82
N LYS A 135 -3.89 9.46 16.21
CA LYS A 135 -3.66 10.86 16.61
C LYS A 135 -4.07 11.09 18.06
N LYS A 136 -5.25 10.60 18.47
CA LYS A 136 -5.74 10.67 19.85
C LYS A 136 -4.85 9.93 20.85
N LYS A 137 -4.24 8.81 20.46
CA LYS A 137 -3.48 7.93 21.35
C LYS A 137 -2.01 8.33 21.51
N ILE A 138 -1.44 8.99 20.51
CA ILE A 138 0.00 9.33 20.45
C ILE A 138 0.24 10.83 20.68
N ASN A 139 -0.79 11.67 20.55
CA ASN A 139 -0.70 13.13 20.70
C ASN A 139 0.37 13.75 19.78
N LYS A 140 0.43 13.28 18.53
CA LYS A 140 1.32 13.80 17.47
C LYS A 140 0.53 14.12 16.21
N ASN A 141 1.12 14.97 15.36
CA ASN A 141 0.58 15.22 14.03
C ASN A 141 0.66 13.97 13.17
N ILE A 142 -0.46 13.64 12.53
CA ILE A 142 -0.58 12.57 11.57
C ILE A 142 -1.04 13.15 10.26
N ALA A 143 -0.29 12.87 9.20
CA ALA A 143 -0.62 13.28 7.84
C ALA A 143 -1.00 12.05 7.01
N LEU A 144 -2.06 12.21 6.20
CA LEU A 144 -2.54 11.18 5.29
C LEU A 144 -2.06 11.52 3.88
N PHE A 145 -1.45 10.54 3.20
CA PHE A 145 -1.03 10.67 1.83
C PHE A 145 -1.62 9.53 0.99
N PRO A 146 -2.28 9.83 -0.15
CA PRO A 146 -2.57 8.80 -1.13
C PRO A 146 -1.25 8.39 -1.80
N GLY A 147 -0.85 7.12 -1.69
CA GLY A 147 0.37 6.60 -2.30
C GLY A 147 0.21 6.35 -3.80
N LEU A 148 -0.93 5.77 -4.18
CA LEU A 148 -1.45 5.68 -5.55
C LEU A 148 -2.97 5.59 -5.40
N LYS A 149 -3.70 6.60 -5.86
CA LYS A 149 -5.14 6.48 -6.08
C LYS A 149 -5.41 6.89 -7.52
N PRO A 150 -6.32 6.21 -8.24
CA PRO A 150 -6.82 6.77 -9.48
C PRO A 150 -7.34 8.19 -9.19
N TYR A 151 -6.92 9.15 -10.01
CA TYR A 151 -7.57 10.45 -10.08
C TYR A 151 -9.03 10.19 -10.46
N ASN A 152 -9.92 10.21 -9.46
CA ASN A 152 -11.37 10.26 -9.65
C ASN A 152 -11.83 11.67 -9.31
#